data_AF-A0A7J4FYP3-F1
#
_entry.id   AF-A0A7J4FYP3-F1
#
_cell.length_a   1.000
_cell.length_b   1.000
_cell.length_c   1.000
_cell.angle_alpha   90.00
_cell.angle_beta   90.00
_cell.angle_gamma   90.00
#
_symmetry.space_group_name_H-M   'P 1'
#
loop_
_entity.id
_entity.type
_entity.pdbx_description
1 polymer ?
#
loop_
_entity_poly.entity_id
_entity_poly.type
_entity_poly.pdbx_seq_one_letter_code
_entity_poly.pdbx_strand_id
1 'polypeptide(L)'
;MNGVGRVVFVGNRYIGMLMEAIGAEAIPVFDVIDAEKQVRTLVSDDDVDVLVLTEDIYIELISRHIKFKKEGTNRPILVVLPNLEGSVGKRVEDLYNLVSQAVGVKLQLKG
;
A
#
# COMPACT_ATOMS: atom_id res chain seq x y z
N MET A 1 8.09 -19.03 -17.41
CA MET A 1 7.75 -19.52 -16.06
C MET A 1 6.45 -18.84 -15.68
N ASN A 2 5.36 -19.58 -15.52
CA ASN A 2 4.09 -19.03 -15.02
C ASN A 2 4.18 -18.94 -13.49
N GLY A 3 3.85 -17.77 -12.91
CA GLY A 3 3.05 -17.78 -11.68
C GLY A 3 3.66 -17.31 -10.36
N VAL A 4 4.73 -16.51 -10.31
CA VAL A 4 5.00 -15.73 -9.09
C VAL A 4 4.89 -14.27 -9.45
N GLY A 5 3.77 -13.67 -9.06
CA GLY A 5 3.54 -12.25 -9.29
C GLY A 5 4.54 -11.40 -8.52
N ARG A 6 5.00 -10.29 -9.10
CA ARG A 6 6.00 -9.44 -8.46
C ARG A 6 5.36 -8.70 -7.29
N VAL A 7 5.85 -8.99 -6.08
CA VAL A 7 5.45 -8.31 -4.85
C VAL A 7 6.51 -7.26 -4.55
N VAL A 8 6.12 -5.99 -4.51
CA VAL A 8 7.04 -4.87 -4.26
C VAL A 8 6.62 -4.15 -2.99
N PHE A 9 7.54 -4.04 -2.05
CA PHE A 9 7.42 -3.24 -0.84
C PHE A 9 8.10 -1.89 -1.04
N VAL A 10 7.41 -0.80 -0.70
CA VAL A 10 7.99 0.54 -0.64
C VAL A 10 7.89 1.04 0.81
N GLY A 11 9.04 1.27 1.44
CA GLY A 11 9.05 1.74 2.82
C GLY A 11 10.43 1.84 3.45
N ASN A 12 10.48 1.79 4.77
CA ASN A 12 11.76 1.89 5.48
C ASN A 12 12.65 0.65 5.23
N ARG A 13 13.96 0.84 5.33
CA ARG A 13 14.95 -0.21 5.06
C ARG A 13 14.83 -1.43 5.98
N TYR A 14 14.44 -1.23 7.24
CA TYR A 14 14.37 -2.32 8.23
C TYR A 14 13.26 -3.32 7.88
N ILE A 15 12.06 -2.84 7.57
CA ILE A 15 10.96 -3.68 7.09
C ILE A 15 11.29 -4.21 5.69
N GLY A 16 11.95 -3.41 4.84
CA GLY A 16 12.42 -3.84 3.53
C GLY A 16 13.24 -5.13 3.58
N MET A 17 14.20 -5.22 4.51
CA MET A 17 15.00 -6.44 4.70
C MET A 17 14.14 -7.67 5.07
N LEU A 18 13.10 -7.48 5.87
CA LEU A 18 12.17 -8.57 6.21
C LEU A 18 11.35 -9.01 4.98
N MET A 19 10.92 -8.05 4.16
CA MET A 19 10.17 -8.30 2.93
C MET A 19 11.02 -9.07 1.91
N GLU A 20 12.29 -8.70 1.76
CA GLU A 20 13.25 -9.44 0.93
C GLU A 20 13.42 -10.89 1.40
N ALA A 21 13.50 -11.11 2.71
CA ALA A 21 13.63 -12.45 3.29
C ALA A 21 12.45 -13.37 2.98
N ILE A 22 11.27 -12.81 2.68
CA ILE A 22 10.06 -13.57 2.30
C ILE A 22 9.80 -13.54 0.77
N GLY A 23 10.75 -13.03 -0.02
CA GLY A 23 10.71 -13.08 -1.48
C GLY A 23 10.03 -11.88 -2.17
N ALA A 24 9.76 -10.79 -1.44
CA ALA A 24 9.33 -9.53 -2.06
C ALA A 24 10.54 -8.68 -2.46
N GLU A 25 10.37 -7.82 -3.46
CA GLU A 25 11.34 -6.77 -3.77
C GLU A 25 11.13 -5.60 -2.82
N ALA A 26 12.19 -5.10 -2.17
CA ALA A 26 12.11 -3.93 -1.31
C ALA A 26 12.75 -2.71 -1.97
N ILE A 27 11.99 -1.62 -2.03
CA ILE A 27 12.44 -0.31 -2.46
C ILE A 27 12.47 0.59 -1.22
N PRO A 28 13.66 0.79 -0.61
CA PRO A 28 13.78 1.66 0.54
C PRO A 28 13.58 3.12 0.12
N VAL A 29 12.78 3.85 0.87
CA VAL A 29 12.52 5.28 0.63
C VAL A 29 12.86 6.12 1.86
N PHE A 30 13.33 7.33 1.62
CA PHE A 30 13.82 8.23 2.69
C PHE A 30 12.77 9.26 3.12
N ASP A 31 11.87 9.62 2.20
CA ASP A 31 10.81 10.59 2.43
C ASP A 31 9.59 10.29 1.54
N VAL A 32 8.52 11.05 1.77
CA VAL A 32 7.26 10.93 1.02
C VAL A 32 7.40 11.30 -0.46
N ILE A 33 8.33 12.16 -0.84
CA ILE A 33 8.53 12.59 -2.23
C ILE A 33 9.14 11.45 -3.04
N ASP A 34 10.13 10.77 -2.47
CA ASP A 34 10.71 9.56 -3.04
C ASP A 34 9.67 8.44 -3.10
N ALA A 35 8.93 8.20 -2.00
CA ALA A 35 7.84 7.23 -1.97
C ALA A 35 6.80 7.46 -3.07
N GLU A 36 6.39 8.72 -3.27
CA GLU A 36 5.45 9.10 -4.34
C GLU A 36 6.00 8.73 -5.73
N LYS A 37 7.27 9.06 -5.99
CA LYS A 37 7.93 8.76 -7.26
C LYS A 37 7.99 7.26 -7.52
N GLN A 38 8.37 6.47 -6.52
CA GLN A 38 8.43 5.01 -6.63
C GLN A 38 7.04 4.43 -6.88
N VAL A 39 6.03 4.83 -6.11
CA VAL A 39 4.65 4.35 -6.28
C VAL A 39 4.09 4.68 -7.66
N ARG A 40 4.29 5.90 -8.18
CA ARG A 40 3.82 6.26 -9.54
C ARG A 40 4.46 5.39 -10.62
N THR A 41 5.74 5.06 -10.45
CA THR A 41 6.48 4.18 -11.36
C THR A 41 5.90 2.76 -11.32
N LEU A 42 5.72 2.21 -10.12
CA LEU A 42 5.22 0.84 -9.90
C LEU A 42 3.76 0.67 -10.31
N VAL A 43 2.91 1.68 -10.11
CA VAL A 43 1.50 1.62 -10.54
C VAL A 43 1.37 1.57 -12.06
N SER A 44 2.34 2.11 -12.79
CA SER A 44 2.37 2.08 -14.25
C SER A 44 2.98 0.80 -14.81
N ASP A 45 3.63 0.00 -13.96
CA ASP A 45 4.33 -1.23 -14.29
C ASP A 45 3.36 -2.41 -14.26
N ASP A 46 3.10 -3.00 -15.43
CA ASP A 46 2.15 -4.10 -15.59
C ASP A 46 2.65 -5.43 -14.98
N ASP A 47 3.94 -5.51 -14.63
CA ASP A 47 4.55 -6.69 -13.99
C ASP A 47 4.42 -6.66 -12.46
N VAL A 48 3.94 -5.56 -11.87
CA VAL A 48 3.71 -5.46 -10.41
C VAL A 48 2.30 -5.97 -10.07
N ASP A 49 2.25 -7.11 -9.38
CA ASP A 49 0.99 -7.71 -8.95
C ASP A 49 0.53 -7.18 -7.59
N VAL A 50 1.47 -6.94 -6.67
CA VAL A 50 1.19 -6.48 -5.31
C VAL A 50 2.13 -5.34 -4.94
N LEU A 51 1.55 -4.23 -4.50
CA LEU A 51 2.24 -3.10 -3.91
C LEU A 51 1.99 -3.11 -2.39
N VAL A 52 3.07 -3.19 -1.61
CA VAL A 52 3.03 -3.20 -0.15
C VAL A 52 3.58 -1.89 0.38
N LEU A 53 2.83 -1.20 1.24
CA LEU A 53 3.24 0.03 1.91
C LEU A 53 3.07 -0.10 3.43
N THR A 54 3.79 0.71 4.20
CA THR A 54 3.46 0.94 5.61
C THR A 54 2.35 1.98 5.74
N GLU A 55 1.58 1.95 6.84
CA GLU A 55 0.44 2.84 7.07
C GLU A 55 0.80 4.34 7.03
N ASP A 56 1.96 4.72 7.57
CA ASP A 56 2.47 6.09 7.55
C ASP A 56 2.67 6.62 6.12
N ILE A 57 3.35 5.84 5.27
CA ILE A 57 3.54 6.17 3.85
C ILE A 57 2.20 6.21 3.12
N TYR A 58 1.33 5.23 3.37
CA TYR A 58 0.00 5.20 2.77
C TYR A 58 -0.83 6.45 3.12
N ILE A 59 -0.86 6.87 4.39
CA ILE A 59 -1.56 8.07 4.85
C ILE A 59 -1.04 9.32 4.12
N GLU A 60 0.28 9.48 4.09
CA GLU A 60 0.95 10.61 3.45
C GLU A 60 0.63 10.68 1.95
N LEU A 61 0.71 9.54 1.24
CA LEU A 61 0.41 9.47 -0.18
C LEU A 61 -1.09 9.68 -0.49
N ILE A 62 -2.00 9.21 0.37
CA ILE A 62 -3.43 9.53 0.23
C ILE A 62 -3.69 11.03 0.40
N SER A 63 -3.06 11.68 1.38
CA SER A 63 -3.23 13.13 1.59
C SER A 63 -2.80 13.94 0.34
N ARG A 64 -1.89 13.37 -0.46
CA ARG A 64 -1.40 13.89 -1.73
C ARG A 64 -2.19 13.42 -2.97
N HIS A 65 -3.31 12.74 -2.77
CA HIS A 65 -4.19 12.25 -3.83
C HIS A 65 -3.50 11.27 -4.80
N ILE A 66 -2.56 10.47 -4.29
CA ILE A 66 -1.88 9.45 -5.09
C ILE A 66 -2.82 8.28 -5.38
N LYS A 67 -2.81 7.84 -6.65
CA LYS A 67 -3.51 6.64 -7.09
C LYS A 67 -2.58 5.45 -6.93
N PHE A 68 -3.11 4.36 -6.37
CA PHE A 68 -2.38 3.10 -6.15
C PHE A 68 -2.77 1.99 -7.14
N LYS A 69 -3.56 2.34 -8.16
CA LYS A 69 -4.04 1.42 -9.18
C LYS A 69 -4.01 2.11 -10.54
N LYS A 70 -3.70 1.34 -11.57
CA LYS A 70 -3.77 1.78 -12.96
C LYS A 70 -5.24 1.84 -13.39
N GLU A 71 -5.64 2.95 -14.02
CA GLU A 71 -7.01 3.16 -14.47
C GLU A 71 -7.48 2.02 -15.39
N GLY A 72 -8.71 1.56 -15.19
CA GLY A 72 -9.27 0.44 -15.94
C GLY A 72 -8.73 -0.94 -15.55
N THR A 73 -7.87 -1.05 -14.54
CA THR A 73 -7.31 -2.32 -14.07
C THR A 73 -7.47 -2.50 -12.56
N ASN A 74 -7.38 -3.75 -12.10
CA ASN A 74 -7.33 -4.08 -10.67
C ASN A 74 -5.91 -4.23 -10.12
N ARG A 75 -4.89 -3.82 -10.89
CA ARG A 75 -3.47 -3.96 -10.54
C ARG A 75 -2.79 -2.61 -10.29
N PRO A 76 -1.76 -2.57 -9.42
CA PRO A 76 -1.41 -3.63 -8.47
C PRO A 76 -2.45 -3.77 -7.33
N ILE A 77 -2.47 -4.91 -6.64
CA ILE A 77 -3.19 -5.05 -5.36
C ILE A 77 -2.41 -4.27 -4.31
N LEU A 78 -3.08 -3.32 -3.65
CA LEU A 78 -2.50 -2.56 -2.55
C LEU A 78 -2.68 -3.31 -1.22
N VAL A 79 -1.56 -3.62 -0.57
CA VAL A 79 -1.49 -4.11 0.82
C VAL A 79 -0.87 -3.03 1.70
N VAL A 80 -1.47 -2.78 2.85
CA VAL A 80 -0.96 -1.80 3.82
C VAL A 80 -0.65 -2.52 5.13
N LEU A 81 0.57 -2.34 5.61
CA LEU A 81 1.09 -2.95 6.83
C LEU A 81 1.24 -1.90 7.94
N PRO A 82 1.12 -2.30 9.22
CA PRO A 82 1.54 -1.43 10.32
C PRO A 82 3.04 -1.11 10.22
N ASN A 83 3.44 0.00 10.84
CA ASN A 83 4.87 0.27 11.05
C ASN A 83 5.35 -0.48 12.32
N LEU A 84 6.65 -0.44 12.62
CA LEU A 84 7.22 -1.10 13.80
C LEU A 84 6.65 -0.57 15.13
N GLU A 85 6.15 0.67 15.14
CA GLU A 85 5.51 1.30 16.29
C GLU A 85 4.05 0.86 16.49
N GLY A 86 3.48 0.09 15.55
CA GLY A 86 2.10 -0.40 15.57
C GLY A 86 1.23 0.13 14.41
N SER A 87 -0.06 -0.17 14.45
CA SER A 87 -1.06 0.35 13.49
C SER A 87 -1.71 1.63 14.01
N VAL A 88 -1.82 2.63 13.16
CA VAL A 88 -2.67 3.82 13.34
C VAL A 88 -4.14 3.48 13.01
N GLY A 89 -4.38 2.39 12.26
CA GLY A 89 -5.72 1.89 11.97
C GLY A 89 -6.43 2.60 10.81
N LYS A 90 -5.70 3.47 10.08
CA LYS A 90 -6.26 4.24 8.97
C LYS A 90 -6.84 3.33 7.88
N ARG A 91 -6.15 2.24 7.56
CA ARG A 91 -6.62 1.35 6.49
C ARG A 91 -7.94 0.67 6.84
N VAL A 92 -8.13 0.34 8.12
CA VAL A 92 -9.39 -0.21 8.64
C VAL A 92 -10.49 0.85 8.58
N GLU A 93 -10.20 2.08 9.00
CA GLU A 93 -11.13 3.20 8.90
C GLU A 93 -11.61 3.42 7.45
N ASP A 94 -10.69 3.44 6.49
CA ASP A 94 -11.00 3.61 5.06
C ASP A 94 -11.92 2.49 4.55
N LEU A 95 -11.68 1.25 4.97
CA LEU A 95 -12.53 0.12 4.61
C LEU A 95 -13.95 0.30 5.15
N TYR A 96 -14.09 0.71 6.41
CA TYR A 96 -15.41 0.96 7.03
C TYR A 96 -16.14 2.12 6.35
N ASN A 97 -15.42 3.17 5.97
CA ASN A 97 -15.98 4.30 5.24
C ASN A 97 -16.49 3.86 3.85
N LEU A 98 -15.72 3.05 3.13
CA LEU A 98 -16.12 2.49 1.84
C LEU A 98 -17.37 1.61 1.96
N VAL A 99 -17.41 0.71 2.94
CA VAL A 99 -18.59 -0.14 3.16
C VAL A 99 -19.79 0.72 3.55
N SER A 100 -19.61 1.69 4.47
CA SER A 100 -20.68 2.59 4.91
C SER A 100 -21.30 3.38 3.74
N GLN A 101 -20.47 3.84 2.79
CA GLN A 101 -20.95 4.49 1.56
C GLN A 101 -21.75 3.53 0.67
N ALA A 102 -21.30 2.27 0.53
CA ALA A 102 -21.97 1.28 -0.30
C ALA A 102 -23.32 0.84 0.27
N VAL A 103 -23.45 0.73 1.60
CA VAL A 103 -24.68 0.26 2.27
C VAL A 103 -25.60 1.41 2.73
N GLY A 104 -25.13 2.67 2.69
CA GLY A 104 -25.90 3.84 3.09
C GLY A 104 -26.09 4.00 4.61
N VAL A 105 -25.32 3.29 5.43
CA VAL A 105 -25.37 3.36 6.90
C VAL A 105 -23.99 3.53 7.49
N LYS A 106 -23.88 4.29 8.59
CA LYS A 106 -22.61 4.48 9.30
C LYS A 106 -22.30 3.24 10.14
N LEU A 107 -21.28 2.48 9.74
CA LEU A 107 -20.79 1.36 10.52
C LEU A 107 -19.95 1.84 11.71
N GLN A 108 -20.04 1.15 12.84
CA GLN A 108 -19.22 1.44 14.02
C GLN A 108 -18.01 0.51 14.09
N LEU A 109 -16.83 1.09 14.26
CA LEU A 109 -15.61 0.37 14.62
C LEU A 109 -15.74 -0.08 16.07
N LYS A 110 -15.82 -1.39 16.32
CA LYS A 110 -15.57 -1.94 17.65
C LYS A 110 -14.08 -2.26 17.74
N GLY A 111 -13.38 -1.53 18.59
CA GLY A 111 -11.99 -1.81 18.99
C GLY A 111 -11.93 -2.94 19.99
#